data_AF-A0A954UDE5-F1
#
_entry.id   AF-A0A954UDE5-F1
#
_cell.length_a   1.000
_cell.length_b   1.000
_cell.length_c   1.000
_cell.angle_alpha   90.00
_cell.angle_beta   90.00
_cell.angle_gamma   90.00
#
_symmetry.space_group_name_H-M   'P 1'
#
loop_
_entity.id
_entity.type
_entity.pdbx_description
1 polymer ?
#
loop_
_entity_poly.entity_id
_entity_poly.type
_entity_poly.pdbx_seq_one_letter_code
_entity_poly.pdbx_strand_id
1 'polypeptide(L)'
;DSRDILAHDKLIFINIQHDLRGLTVQAREMDGPMRHLGPIGTYSVRQPELLAHVCASAMAEAFSPVARIEERVRSDEELAAEKEKGRRNVIDARVRAGGLIRRPECLSHIEPGDVLLPIVRRNDKYGNPTVLESVAWTFLQVVGRDAAMLDCDVQSGTRGGIAARRSARTQQVGIKAKPRPGGTTVYMTSRATPSGSDKRPMIGYEIHNKDLKNDEMELIGYSDWRGAFDVEPDPDNMLRLLYVKNGSVVLAKLPVVPGLFEELRMEMNDDERRLEAEAFVKSVQTTILDTVAQTKVLELRLRKAMDEKKVDEVKALVTDLMALPTRDGLTAVMNEREQQLKSGNPITQKKIDLLLKDTRELMARYIDMRARTDLIQQAEQMTGGA
;
A
#
# COMPACT_ATOMS: atom_id res chain seq x y z
N ASP A 1 -6.93 -27.86 35.43
CA ASP A 1 -6.71 -26.39 35.48
C ASP A 1 -6.15 -25.88 34.16
N SER A 2 -6.95 -25.13 33.40
CA SER A 2 -6.52 -24.56 32.11
C SER A 2 -5.56 -23.35 32.25
N ARG A 3 -5.42 -22.80 33.46
CA ARG A 3 -4.52 -21.66 33.73
C ARG A 3 -3.05 -22.06 33.84
N ASP A 4 -2.75 -23.28 34.25
CA ASP A 4 -1.38 -23.75 34.50
C ASP A 4 -0.62 -23.97 33.18
N ILE A 5 -1.33 -24.41 32.14
CA ILE A 5 -0.79 -24.61 30.78
C ILE A 5 -0.23 -23.31 30.19
N LEU A 6 -0.83 -22.16 30.52
CA LEU A 6 -0.39 -20.84 30.02
C LEU A 6 0.83 -20.27 30.76
N ALA A 7 1.31 -20.93 31.83
CA ALA A 7 2.51 -20.53 32.54
C ALA A 7 3.80 -20.92 31.78
N HIS A 8 3.71 -21.86 30.84
CA HIS A 8 4.83 -22.27 30.00
C HIS A 8 5.17 -21.22 28.93
N ASP A 9 6.44 -21.12 28.55
CA ASP A 9 6.89 -20.13 27.56
C ASP A 9 6.38 -20.45 26.15
N LYS A 10 6.53 -21.72 25.74
CA LYS A 10 6.06 -22.25 24.46
C LYS A 10 5.40 -23.61 24.69
N LEU A 11 4.31 -23.86 23.99
CA LEU A 11 3.65 -25.17 23.92
C LEU A 11 3.65 -25.61 22.46
N ILE A 12 4.04 -26.86 22.21
CA ILE A 12 3.96 -27.45 20.87
C ILE A 12 2.90 -28.54 20.92
N PHE A 13 1.89 -28.39 20.09
CA PHE A 13 0.85 -29.39 19.91
C PHE A 13 1.19 -30.25 18.71
N ILE A 14 1.16 -31.57 18.89
CA ILE A 14 1.28 -32.55 17.81
C ILE A 14 -0.01 -33.36 17.77
N ASN A 15 -0.58 -33.45 16.57
CA ASN A 15 -1.70 -34.32 16.28
C ASN A 15 -1.25 -35.37 15.26
N ILE A 16 -1.54 -36.64 15.52
CA ILE A 16 -1.22 -37.75 14.62
C ILE A 16 -2.53 -38.39 14.21
N GLN A 17 -2.82 -38.33 12.92
CA GLN A 17 -4.00 -38.94 12.32
C GLN A 17 -3.56 -40.13 11.46
N HIS A 18 -4.37 -41.17 11.46
CA HIS A 18 -4.18 -42.34 10.61
C HIS A 18 -5.39 -42.44 9.68
N ASP A 19 -5.14 -42.45 8.37
CA ASP A 19 -6.15 -42.64 7.34
C ASP A 19 -5.73 -43.76 6.37
N LEU A 20 -6.58 -44.03 5.37
CA LEU A 20 -6.32 -45.06 4.36
C LEU A 20 -5.09 -44.76 3.46
N ARG A 21 -4.58 -43.52 3.49
CA ARG A 21 -3.46 -43.04 2.67
C ARG A 21 -2.14 -43.00 3.46
N GLY A 22 -2.19 -43.17 4.78
CA GLY A 22 -1.03 -43.28 5.66
C GLY A 22 -1.24 -42.54 6.99
N LEU A 23 -0.13 -42.12 7.57
CA LEU A 23 -0.12 -41.29 8.78
C LEU A 23 0.05 -39.82 8.37
N THR A 24 -0.69 -38.93 9.03
CA THR A 24 -0.52 -37.48 8.91
C THR A 24 -0.16 -36.91 10.26
N VAL A 25 0.96 -36.19 10.31
CA VAL A 25 1.41 -35.47 11.50
C VAL A 25 1.12 -33.99 11.30
N GLN A 26 0.43 -33.38 12.25
CA GLN A 26 0.23 -31.93 12.29
C GLN A 26 0.91 -31.37 13.53
N ALA A 27 1.63 -30.27 13.38
CA ALA A 27 2.26 -29.58 14.49
C ALA A 27 2.02 -28.07 14.45
N ARG A 28 1.82 -27.47 15.63
CA ARG A 28 1.75 -26.01 15.77
C ARG A 28 2.30 -25.57 17.12
N GLU A 29 2.82 -24.35 17.16
CA GLU A 29 3.24 -23.70 18.39
C GLU A 29 2.13 -22.79 18.95
N MET A 30 2.06 -22.70 20.27
CA MET A 30 1.44 -21.61 21.01
C MET A 30 2.49 -20.92 21.88
N ASP A 31 2.69 -19.62 21.66
CA ASP A 31 3.45 -18.76 22.58
C ASP A 31 2.58 -18.47 23.80
N GLY A 32 2.98 -18.94 24.98
CA GLY A 32 2.19 -18.81 26.21
C GLY A 32 2.04 -17.34 26.64
N PRO A 33 3.15 -16.58 26.80
CA PRO A 33 3.09 -15.18 27.22
C PRO A 33 2.30 -14.29 26.27
N MET A 34 2.41 -14.48 24.96
CA MET A 34 1.70 -13.67 23.96
C MET A 34 0.38 -14.30 23.50
N ARG A 35 0.00 -15.45 24.07
CA ARG A 35 -1.13 -16.32 23.64
C ARG A 35 -1.28 -16.36 22.12
N HIS A 36 -0.15 -16.38 21.41
CA HIS A 36 -0.11 -16.32 19.96
C HIS A 36 -0.03 -17.74 19.44
N LEU A 37 -0.93 -18.07 18.52
CA LEU A 37 -0.98 -19.37 17.89
C LEU A 37 -0.30 -19.30 16.52
N GLY A 38 0.78 -20.04 16.36
CA GLY A 38 1.49 -20.18 15.10
C GLY A 38 0.71 -21.00 14.06
N PRO A 39 1.21 -21.03 12.82
CA PRO A 39 0.60 -21.77 11.72
C PRO A 39 0.71 -23.29 11.93
N ILE A 40 -0.25 -24.04 11.41
CA ILE A 40 -0.24 -25.51 11.44
C ILE A 40 0.64 -26.03 10.32
N GLY A 41 1.65 -26.84 10.64
CA GLY A 41 2.42 -27.61 9.67
C GLY A 41 1.81 -28.99 9.54
N THR A 42 1.73 -29.50 8.31
CA THR A 42 1.16 -30.83 8.01
C THR A 42 2.19 -31.65 7.24
N TYR A 43 2.46 -32.86 7.70
CA TYR A 43 3.47 -33.76 7.16
C TYR A 43 2.87 -35.14 6.93
N SER A 44 3.08 -35.72 5.76
CA SER A 44 2.65 -37.08 5.45
C SER A 44 3.76 -38.08 5.78
N VAL A 45 3.39 -39.16 6.46
CA VAL A 45 4.29 -40.23 6.88
C VAL A 45 3.78 -41.53 6.28
N ARG A 46 4.56 -42.09 5.34
CA ARG A 46 4.25 -43.37 4.68
C ARG A 46 4.85 -44.57 5.39
N GLN A 47 5.95 -44.38 6.11
CA GLN A 47 6.67 -45.41 6.86
C GLN A 47 6.47 -45.14 8.35
N PRO A 48 5.70 -45.98 9.08
CA PRO A 48 5.43 -45.79 10.50
C PRO A 48 6.70 -45.68 11.36
N GLU A 49 7.80 -46.31 10.95
CA GLU A 49 9.09 -46.28 11.64
C GLU A 49 9.70 -44.86 11.66
N LEU A 50 9.36 -44.02 10.67
CA LEU A 50 9.80 -42.63 10.60
C LEU A 50 8.94 -41.67 11.42
N LEU A 51 7.82 -42.14 12.01
CA LEU A 51 6.86 -41.27 12.70
C LEU A 51 7.53 -40.43 13.80
N ALA A 52 8.36 -41.04 14.64
CA ALA A 52 9.06 -40.33 15.71
C ALA A 52 10.00 -39.24 15.17
N HIS A 53 10.71 -39.52 14.08
CA HIS A 53 11.59 -38.56 13.42
C HIS A 53 10.82 -37.40 12.80
N VAL A 54 9.69 -37.69 12.15
CA VAL A 54 8.82 -36.67 11.58
C VAL A 54 8.16 -35.83 12.67
N CYS A 55 7.73 -36.42 13.79
CA CYS A 55 7.23 -35.65 14.94
C CYS A 55 8.30 -34.69 15.49
N ALA A 56 9.53 -35.17 15.70
CA ALA A 56 10.62 -34.32 16.18
C ALA A 56 10.93 -33.17 15.20
N SER A 57 10.96 -33.46 13.90
CA SER A 57 11.17 -32.45 12.86
C SER A 57 10.02 -31.44 12.79
N ALA A 58 8.77 -31.92 12.88
CA ALA A 58 7.58 -31.10 12.89
C ALA A 58 7.53 -30.16 14.11
N MET A 59 7.99 -30.63 15.29
CA MET A 59 8.18 -29.78 16.46
C MET A 59 9.21 -28.68 16.21
N ALA A 60 10.37 -29.04 15.67
CA ALA A 60 11.45 -28.11 15.39
C ALA A 60 11.05 -27.04 14.37
N GLU A 61 10.30 -27.43 13.33
CA GLU A 61 9.82 -26.50 12.30
C GLU A 61 8.74 -25.55 12.83
N ALA A 62 7.84 -26.06 13.68
CA ALA A 62 6.80 -25.26 14.34
C ALA A 62 7.36 -24.21 15.30
N PHE A 63 8.55 -24.46 15.88
CA PHE A 63 9.20 -23.53 16.79
C PHE A 63 9.50 -22.18 16.12
N SER A 64 9.02 -21.11 16.74
CA SER A 64 9.12 -19.73 16.27
C SER A 64 9.87 -18.88 17.29
N PRO A 65 11.12 -18.46 16.99
CA PRO A 65 11.89 -17.64 17.92
C PRO A 65 11.26 -16.27 18.15
N VAL A 66 11.53 -15.73 19.33
CA VAL A 66 10.97 -14.46 19.81
C VAL A 66 12.10 -13.48 20.07
N ALA A 67 11.96 -12.27 19.56
CA ALA A 67 12.82 -11.15 19.88
C ALA A 67 12.02 -10.08 20.64
N ARG A 68 12.59 -9.55 21.72
CA ARG A 68 11.98 -8.47 22.50
C ARG A 68 12.34 -7.14 21.85
N ILE A 69 11.36 -6.33 21.50
CA ILE A 69 11.57 -5.03 20.83
C ILE A 69 12.07 -4.00 21.85
N GLU A 70 13.31 -3.55 21.74
CA GLU A 70 13.97 -2.63 22.67
C GLU A 70 13.91 -1.18 22.18
N GLU A 71 13.81 -0.26 23.13
CA GLU A 71 13.95 1.17 22.86
C GLU A 71 15.44 1.52 22.93
N ARG A 72 16.05 1.79 21.78
CA ARG A 72 17.38 2.41 21.72
C ARG A 72 17.21 3.83 21.24
N VAL A 73 17.72 4.77 22.02
CA VAL A 73 17.88 6.15 21.57
C VAL A 73 19.06 6.14 20.59
N ARG A 74 18.76 6.20 19.30
CA ARG A 74 19.76 6.45 18.26
C ARG A 74 20.02 7.95 18.18
N SER A 75 21.26 8.33 17.96
CA SER A 75 21.64 9.72 17.69
C SER A 75 21.05 10.20 16.38
N ASP A 76 20.96 11.52 16.20
CA ASP A 76 20.46 12.12 14.95
C ASP A 76 21.32 11.75 13.74
N GLU A 77 22.63 11.57 13.94
CA GLU A 77 23.57 11.12 12.90
C GLU A 77 23.30 9.67 12.48
N GLU A 78 23.08 8.76 13.43
CA GLU A 78 22.70 7.37 13.13
C GLU A 78 21.35 7.30 12.41
N LEU A 79 20.37 8.13 12.81
CA LEU A 79 19.07 8.22 12.14
C LEU A 79 19.18 8.78 10.72
N ALA A 80 20.04 9.78 10.50
CA ALA A 80 20.30 10.33 9.17
C ALA A 80 20.98 9.30 8.24
N ALA A 81 21.98 8.58 8.74
CA ALA A 81 22.67 7.54 7.98
C ALA A 81 21.74 6.38 7.58
N GLU A 82 20.79 6.00 8.45
CA GLU A 82 19.80 4.97 8.10
C GLU A 82 18.76 5.48 7.09
N LYS A 83 18.37 6.76 7.16
CA LYS A 83 17.51 7.38 6.14
C LYS A 83 18.16 7.45 4.77
N GLU A 84 19.47 7.73 4.71
CA GLU A 84 20.23 7.68 3.45
C GLU A 84 20.24 6.28 2.83
N LYS A 85 20.19 5.22 3.67
CA LYS A 85 20.01 3.82 3.23
C LYS A 85 18.56 3.45 2.91
N GLY A 86 17.65 4.43 2.82
CA GLY A 86 16.23 4.23 2.52
C GLY A 86 15.38 3.71 3.69
N ARG A 87 15.98 3.51 4.88
CA ARG A 87 15.30 2.93 6.04
C ARG A 87 14.60 4.03 6.82
N ARG A 88 13.29 3.88 6.98
CA ARG A 88 12.43 4.96 7.52
C ARG A 88 12.19 4.84 9.01
N ASN A 89 12.18 3.62 9.55
CA ASN A 89 11.87 3.40 10.96
C ASN A 89 12.58 2.14 11.47
N VAL A 90 13.81 2.32 11.96
CA VAL A 90 14.62 1.21 12.46
C VAL A 90 14.39 1.05 13.97
N ILE A 91 14.15 -0.18 14.40
CA ILE A 91 14.02 -0.57 15.81
C ILE A 91 14.97 -1.71 16.13
N ASP A 92 15.41 -1.76 17.39
CA ASP A 92 16.27 -2.83 17.86
C ASP A 92 15.42 -3.95 18.48
N ALA A 93 15.79 -5.20 18.25
CA ALA A 93 15.14 -6.33 18.91
C ALA A 93 16.16 -7.31 19.46
N ARG A 94 16.00 -7.70 20.73
CA ARG A 94 16.87 -8.68 21.39
C ARG A 94 16.29 -10.08 21.32
N VAL A 95 16.98 -11.00 20.66
CA VAL A 95 16.58 -12.41 20.57
C VAL A 95 16.58 -13.03 21.96
N ARG A 96 15.46 -13.66 22.33
CA ARG A 96 15.33 -14.37 23.60
C ARG A 96 16.25 -15.59 23.59
N ALA A 97 16.97 -15.79 24.68
CA ALA A 97 18.02 -16.79 24.78
C ALA A 97 19.10 -16.68 23.67
N GLY A 98 19.30 -15.48 23.09
CA GLY A 98 20.23 -15.27 22.00
C GLY A 98 21.69 -15.65 22.32
N GLY A 99 22.09 -15.62 23.60
CA GLY A 99 23.41 -16.09 24.04
C GLY A 99 23.61 -17.61 23.96
N LEU A 100 22.55 -18.39 23.73
CA LEU A 100 22.64 -19.85 23.51
C LEU A 100 22.82 -20.20 22.03
N ILE A 101 22.72 -19.22 21.13
CA ILE A 101 22.90 -19.41 19.70
C ILE A 101 24.39 -19.53 19.43
N ARG A 102 24.87 -20.76 19.25
CA ARG A 102 26.28 -21.06 18.97
C ARG A 102 26.57 -21.35 17.51
N ARG A 103 25.54 -21.64 16.72
CA ARG A 103 25.64 -22.02 15.31
C ARG A 103 24.42 -21.52 14.51
N PRO A 104 24.54 -21.32 13.19
CA PRO A 104 23.43 -20.87 12.34
C PRO A 104 22.24 -21.83 12.30
N GLU A 105 22.46 -23.14 12.47
CA GLU A 105 21.39 -24.16 12.42
C GLU A 105 20.52 -24.17 13.70
N CYS A 106 20.85 -23.33 14.69
CA CYS A 106 20.03 -23.20 15.89
C CYS A 106 18.63 -22.70 15.51
N LEU A 107 17.58 -23.35 16.02
CA LEU A 107 16.19 -22.94 15.74
C LEU A 107 15.87 -21.51 16.20
N SER A 108 16.65 -20.99 17.16
CA SER A 108 16.56 -19.60 17.63
C SER A 108 17.31 -18.59 16.76
N HIS A 109 18.01 -19.05 15.72
CA HIS A 109 18.73 -18.19 14.79
C HIS A 109 17.76 -17.38 13.92
N ILE A 110 17.97 -16.06 13.92
CA ILE A 110 17.25 -15.10 13.08
C ILE A 110 18.29 -14.38 12.22
N GLU A 111 18.10 -14.39 10.91
CA GLU A 111 19.03 -13.87 9.90
C GLU A 111 18.51 -12.60 9.25
N PRO A 112 19.39 -11.74 8.72
CA PRO A 112 18.98 -10.69 7.80
C PRO A 112 18.14 -11.27 6.65
N GLY A 113 17.01 -10.62 6.35
CA GLY A 113 16.00 -11.13 5.42
C GLY A 113 14.80 -11.80 6.10
N ASP A 114 14.97 -12.31 7.33
CA ASP A 114 13.83 -12.80 8.12
C ASP A 114 12.86 -11.66 8.45
N VAL A 115 11.61 -12.04 8.72
CA VAL A 115 10.53 -11.12 9.07
C VAL A 115 9.95 -11.53 10.41
N LEU A 116 9.72 -10.56 11.30
CA LEU A 116 9.06 -10.78 12.57
C LEU A 116 7.66 -10.16 12.55
N LEU A 117 6.69 -10.89 13.12
CA LEU A 117 5.36 -10.42 13.42
C LEU A 117 5.38 -9.69 14.77
N PRO A 118 5.18 -8.35 14.81
CA PRO A 118 5.14 -7.61 16.05
C PRO A 118 3.84 -7.89 16.81
N ILE A 119 3.97 -8.21 18.10
CA ILE A 119 2.87 -8.43 19.02
C ILE A 119 3.01 -7.49 20.21
N VAL A 120 1.90 -6.84 20.57
CA VAL A 120 1.81 -5.94 21.72
C VAL A 120 0.96 -6.60 22.78
N ARG A 121 1.54 -6.74 23.98
CA ARG A 121 0.85 -7.17 25.20
C ARG A 121 0.85 -6.03 26.20
N ARG A 122 -0.33 -5.51 26.54
CA ARG A 122 -0.50 -4.58 27.67
C ARG A 122 -1.04 -5.34 28.85
N ASN A 123 -0.45 -5.10 30.02
CA ASN A 123 -0.85 -5.74 31.26
C ASN A 123 -1.54 -4.74 32.21
N ASP A 124 -2.44 -5.25 33.03
CA ASP A 124 -2.96 -4.53 34.19
C ASP A 124 -1.90 -4.44 35.32
N LYS A 125 -2.29 -3.89 36.46
CA LYS A 125 -1.44 -3.80 37.66
C LYS A 125 -1.08 -5.16 38.29
N TYR A 126 -1.80 -6.22 37.94
CA TYR A 126 -1.61 -7.58 38.44
C TYR A 126 -0.85 -8.47 37.44
N GLY A 127 -0.43 -7.91 36.28
CA GLY A 127 0.29 -8.65 35.24
C GLY A 127 -0.61 -9.40 34.25
N ASN A 128 -1.94 -9.30 34.37
CA ASN A 128 -2.86 -9.95 33.45
C ASN A 128 -2.98 -9.14 32.15
N PRO A 129 -3.01 -9.82 30.98
CA PRO A 129 -3.13 -9.13 29.70
C PRO A 129 -4.50 -8.46 29.56
N THR A 130 -4.50 -7.16 29.26
CA THR A 130 -5.69 -6.36 28.91
C THR A 130 -5.81 -6.16 27.40
N VAL A 131 -4.67 -6.01 26.73
CA VAL A 131 -4.58 -5.96 25.25
C VAL A 131 -3.54 -7.00 24.86
N LEU A 132 -3.89 -7.80 23.87
CA LEU A 132 -2.98 -8.78 23.29
C LEU A 132 -3.31 -8.92 21.81
N GLU A 133 -2.55 -8.23 20.97
CA GLU A 133 -2.83 -8.16 19.54
C GLU A 133 -1.55 -8.07 18.72
N SER A 134 -1.62 -8.64 17.52
CA SER A 134 -0.62 -8.39 16.50
C SER A 134 -0.79 -6.98 15.92
N VAL A 135 0.36 -6.36 15.67
CA VAL A 135 0.66 -5.32 14.68
C VAL A 135 -0.12 -5.36 13.37
N ALA A 136 -1.41 -4.99 13.28
CA ALA A 136 -2.13 -5.09 12.01
C ALA A 136 -1.37 -4.35 10.88
N TRP A 137 -1.18 -5.03 9.76
CA TRP A 137 -0.43 -4.52 8.59
C TRP A 137 0.96 -3.99 8.95
N THR A 138 1.64 -4.60 9.92
CA THR A 138 2.97 -4.19 10.35
C THR A 138 3.87 -5.41 10.49
N PHE A 139 5.05 -5.34 9.89
CA PHE A 139 6.08 -6.37 9.96
C PHE A 139 7.44 -5.74 10.27
N LEU A 140 8.33 -6.52 10.88
CA LEU A 140 9.70 -6.12 11.17
C LEU A 140 10.63 -6.90 10.27
N GLN A 141 11.24 -6.25 9.29
CA GLN A 141 12.23 -6.89 8.43
C GLN A 141 13.59 -6.81 9.11
N VAL A 142 14.24 -7.95 9.34
CA VAL A 142 15.57 -8.00 9.92
C VAL A 142 16.57 -7.58 8.85
N VAL A 143 17.27 -6.48 9.07
CA VAL A 143 18.26 -5.92 8.14
C VAL A 143 19.69 -6.17 8.58
N GLY A 144 19.88 -6.41 9.88
CA GLY A 144 21.19 -6.60 10.48
C GLY A 144 21.11 -7.38 11.77
N ARG A 145 22.25 -7.93 12.17
CA ARG A 145 22.39 -8.69 13.41
C ARG A 145 23.76 -8.47 14.02
N ASP A 146 23.76 -8.17 15.31
CA ASP A 146 24.94 -8.14 16.17
C ASP A 146 24.72 -9.08 17.36
N ALA A 147 25.33 -10.25 17.32
CA ALA A 147 25.17 -11.32 18.31
C ALA A 147 23.70 -11.68 18.61
N ALA A 148 23.13 -11.15 19.70
CA ALA A 148 21.74 -11.37 20.11
C ALA A 148 20.82 -10.18 19.81
N MET A 149 21.36 -9.07 19.31
CA MET A 149 20.63 -7.88 18.89
C MET A 149 20.37 -7.94 17.39
N LEU A 150 19.17 -7.52 17.00
CA LEU A 150 18.72 -7.41 15.62
C LEU A 150 18.43 -5.94 15.32
N ASP A 151 18.86 -5.50 14.15
CA ASP A 151 18.39 -4.27 13.53
C ASP A 151 17.19 -4.61 12.64
N CYS A 152 16.04 -4.01 12.93
CA CYS A 152 14.79 -4.29 12.22
C CYS A 152 14.24 -3.01 11.58
N ASP A 153 13.96 -3.02 10.28
CA ASP A 153 13.20 -1.96 9.62
C ASP A 153 11.69 -2.24 9.71
N VAL A 154 10.92 -1.24 10.15
CA VAL A 154 9.48 -1.37 10.37
C VAL A 154 8.74 -1.08 9.07
N GLN A 155 8.16 -2.13 8.49
CA GLN A 155 7.26 -2.02 7.35
C GLN A 155 5.81 -2.01 7.83
N SER A 156 5.23 -0.82 7.90
CA SER A 156 3.83 -0.60 8.28
C SER A 156 3.00 -0.05 7.11
N GLY A 157 1.78 -0.58 6.98
CA GLY A 157 0.70 -0.05 6.15
C GLY A 157 -0.15 1.03 6.84
N THR A 158 -0.07 1.13 8.16
CA THR A 158 -0.79 2.12 8.96
C THR A 158 0.12 3.24 9.46
N ARG A 159 -0.44 4.44 9.69
CA ARG A 159 0.29 5.55 10.32
C ARG A 159 0.63 5.17 11.76
N GLY A 160 1.91 5.23 12.12
CA GLY A 160 2.39 5.00 13.48
C GLY A 160 2.84 3.57 13.78
N GLY A 161 2.44 2.57 12.99
CA GLY A 161 2.92 1.18 13.06
C GLY A 161 3.15 0.69 14.48
N ILE A 162 4.37 0.22 14.76
CA ILE A 162 4.86 -0.03 16.12
C ILE A 162 5.91 1.02 16.49
N ALA A 163 5.69 1.69 17.63
CA ALA A 163 6.68 2.57 18.23
C ALA A 163 7.52 1.78 19.24
N ALA A 164 8.83 2.02 19.27
CA ALA A 164 9.75 1.39 20.22
C ALA A 164 9.50 1.84 21.68
N ARG A 165 8.77 2.94 21.89
CA ARG A 165 8.56 3.57 23.19
C ARG A 165 7.83 2.63 24.16
N ARG A 166 8.47 2.35 25.29
CA ARG A 166 7.91 1.45 26.30
C ARG A 166 7.19 2.18 27.44
N SER A 167 6.16 1.51 27.94
CA SER A 167 5.68 1.67 29.31
C SER A 167 6.02 0.39 30.06
N ALA A 168 6.29 0.46 31.37
CA ALA A 168 6.59 -0.71 32.21
C ALA A 168 5.53 -1.83 32.11
N ARG A 169 4.28 -1.47 31.74
CA ARG A 169 3.15 -2.40 31.57
C ARG A 169 2.93 -2.87 30.14
N THR A 170 3.72 -2.39 29.18
CA THR A 170 3.60 -2.77 27.76
C THR A 170 4.81 -3.59 27.35
N GLN A 171 4.56 -4.83 26.95
CA GLN A 171 5.53 -5.70 26.33
C GLN A 171 5.32 -5.69 24.82
N GLN A 172 6.42 -5.56 24.09
CA GLN A 172 6.43 -5.61 22.63
C GLN A 172 7.47 -6.65 22.23
N VAL A 173 7.05 -7.60 21.41
CA VAL A 173 7.91 -8.67 20.89
C VAL A 173 7.69 -8.84 19.40
N GLY A 174 8.70 -9.32 18.69
CA GLY A 174 8.59 -9.86 17.34
C GLY A 174 8.72 -11.37 17.38
N ILE A 175 7.73 -12.09 16.85
CA ILE A 175 7.82 -13.54 16.64
C ILE A 175 8.22 -13.79 15.20
N LYS A 176 9.26 -14.60 14.95
CA LYS A 176 9.69 -14.92 13.57
C LYS A 176 8.52 -15.52 12.77
N ALA A 177 8.20 -14.90 11.64
CA ALA A 177 7.17 -15.37 10.74
C ALA A 177 7.59 -16.71 10.13
N LYS A 178 6.63 -17.64 10.02
CA LYS A 178 6.81 -18.97 9.44
C LYS A 178 5.79 -19.16 8.31
N PRO A 179 6.01 -18.51 7.15
CA PRO A 179 5.10 -18.68 6.02
C PRO A 179 5.05 -20.14 5.58
N ARG A 180 3.87 -20.61 5.21
CA ARG A 180 3.66 -21.94 4.62
C ARG A 180 3.81 -21.85 3.10
N PRO A 181 4.12 -22.98 2.43
CA PRO A 181 4.07 -23.04 0.98
C PRO A 181 2.67 -22.63 0.49
N GLY A 182 2.61 -21.61 -0.37
CA GLY A 182 1.36 -21.05 -0.86
C GLY A 182 1.37 -19.52 -0.85
N GLY A 183 0.44 -18.92 -1.58
CA GLY A 183 0.24 -17.47 -1.57
C GLY A 183 -0.65 -16.99 -0.42
N THR A 184 -0.88 -15.69 -0.38
CA THR A 184 -1.87 -15.04 0.47
C THR A 184 -2.88 -14.32 -0.41
N THR A 185 -4.17 -14.59 -0.22
CA THR A 185 -5.22 -13.83 -0.90
C THR A 185 -5.55 -12.57 -0.09
N VAL A 186 -5.41 -11.41 -0.71
CA VAL A 186 -5.75 -10.12 -0.11
C VAL A 186 -7.07 -9.62 -0.67
N TYR A 187 -8.07 -9.48 0.19
CA TYR A 187 -9.37 -8.89 -0.14
C TYR A 187 -9.39 -7.40 0.21
N MET A 188 -9.74 -6.58 -0.76
CA MET A 188 -9.87 -5.13 -0.62
C MET A 188 -11.35 -4.77 -0.68
N THR A 189 -11.81 -4.07 0.36
CA THR A 189 -13.22 -3.69 0.51
C THR A 189 -13.35 -2.21 0.85
N SER A 190 -14.48 -1.62 0.47
CA SER A 190 -14.82 -0.26 0.91
C SER A 190 -15.08 -0.24 2.41
N ARG A 191 -14.62 0.83 3.05
CA ARG A 191 -14.96 1.12 4.44
C ARG A 191 -16.46 1.36 4.54
N ALA A 192 -17.08 0.76 5.56
CA ALA A 192 -18.49 1.02 5.85
C ALA A 192 -18.69 2.52 6.17
N THR A 193 -19.66 3.14 5.52
CA THR A 193 -20.05 4.52 5.86
C THR A 193 -20.97 4.52 7.09
N PRO A 194 -21.00 5.59 7.90
CA PRO A 194 -21.91 5.71 9.04
C PRO A 194 -23.39 5.52 8.69
N SER A 195 -23.76 5.74 7.43
CA SER A 195 -25.11 5.53 6.87
C SER A 195 -25.47 4.07 6.60
N GLY A 196 -24.65 3.10 7.02
CA GLY A 196 -24.98 1.67 6.96
C GLY A 196 -24.83 1.04 5.56
N SER A 197 -24.01 1.61 4.68
CA SER A 197 -23.74 1.00 3.37
C SER A 197 -23.00 -0.33 3.51
N ASP A 198 -23.45 -1.36 2.79
CA ASP A 198 -22.72 -2.63 2.67
C ASP A 198 -21.30 -2.42 2.15
N LYS A 199 -20.35 -3.20 2.69
CA LYS A 199 -18.96 -3.20 2.23
C LYS A 199 -18.92 -3.72 0.79
N ARG A 200 -18.41 -2.90 -0.13
CA ARG A 200 -18.30 -3.24 -1.55
C ARG A 200 -16.90 -3.76 -1.86
N PRO A 201 -16.75 -4.77 -2.74
CA PRO A 201 -15.44 -5.18 -3.23
C PRO A 201 -14.81 -4.05 -4.06
N MET A 202 -13.51 -3.81 -3.87
CA MET A 202 -12.76 -2.83 -4.65
C MET A 202 -12.24 -3.49 -5.94
N ILE A 203 -13.01 -3.44 -7.02
CA ILE A 203 -12.76 -4.16 -8.29
C ILE A 203 -11.87 -3.33 -9.23
N GLY A 204 -10.88 -3.95 -9.87
CA GLY A 204 -10.06 -3.33 -10.91
C GLY A 204 -9.00 -2.35 -10.40
N TYR A 205 -8.65 -2.40 -9.11
CA TYR A 205 -7.62 -1.55 -8.52
C TYR A 205 -6.24 -2.09 -8.87
N GLU A 206 -5.31 -1.19 -9.18
CA GLU A 206 -3.94 -1.54 -9.53
C GLU A 206 -3.15 -1.95 -8.29
N ILE A 207 -2.48 -3.09 -8.36
CA ILE A 207 -1.61 -3.60 -7.30
C ILE A 207 -0.17 -3.50 -7.79
N HIS A 208 0.61 -2.67 -7.09
CA HIS A 208 2.02 -2.48 -7.38
C HIS A 208 2.86 -3.15 -6.28
N ASN A 209 3.88 -3.92 -6.64
CA ASN A 209 4.90 -4.36 -5.71
C ASN A 209 5.98 -3.29 -5.61
N LYS A 210 6.38 -2.95 -4.39
CA LYS A 210 7.50 -2.06 -4.15
C LYS A 210 8.70 -2.87 -3.68
N ASP A 211 9.78 -2.84 -4.46
CA ASP A 211 11.04 -3.43 -4.04
C ASP A 211 11.63 -2.61 -2.88
N LEU A 212 12.00 -3.32 -1.81
CA LEU A 212 12.54 -2.76 -0.59
C LEU A 212 13.97 -2.26 -0.75
N LYS A 213 14.70 -2.66 -1.80
CA LYS A 213 16.09 -2.30 -2.06
C LYS A 213 16.25 -1.02 -2.88
N ASN A 214 15.51 -0.90 -3.99
CA ASN A 214 15.66 0.21 -4.94
C ASN A 214 14.48 1.21 -4.92
N ASP A 215 13.45 0.96 -4.10
CA ASP A 215 12.25 1.80 -3.95
C ASP A 215 11.35 1.87 -5.21
N GLU A 216 11.65 1.07 -6.25
CA GLU A 216 10.89 1.00 -7.50
C GLU A 216 9.53 0.31 -7.30
N MET A 217 8.53 0.78 -8.06
CA MET A 217 7.18 0.21 -8.06
C MET A 217 6.91 -0.47 -9.39
N GLU A 218 6.59 -1.76 -9.33
CA GLU A 218 6.20 -2.57 -10.48
C GLU A 218 4.72 -2.94 -10.38
N LEU A 219 3.96 -2.73 -11.45
CA LEU A 219 2.58 -3.20 -11.54
C LEU A 219 2.58 -4.73 -11.65
N ILE A 220 2.04 -5.41 -10.65
CA ILE A 220 1.96 -6.88 -10.62
C ILE A 220 0.58 -7.41 -11.01
N GLY A 221 -0.45 -6.56 -11.02
CA GLY A 221 -1.78 -6.93 -11.50
C GLY A 221 -2.89 -6.05 -10.97
N TYR A 222 -4.11 -6.58 -11.03
CA TYR A 222 -5.34 -5.88 -10.68
C TYR A 222 -6.19 -6.71 -9.74
N SER A 223 -6.98 -6.05 -8.89
CA SER A 223 -7.99 -6.75 -8.09
C SER A 223 -9.12 -7.31 -8.96
N ASP A 224 -9.55 -8.53 -8.65
CA ASP A 224 -10.60 -9.22 -9.39
C ASP A 224 -12.02 -8.69 -9.06
N TRP A 225 -13.05 -9.35 -9.60
CA TRP A 225 -14.45 -9.02 -9.37
C TRP A 225 -14.91 -9.17 -7.91
N ARG A 226 -14.14 -9.88 -7.07
CA ARG A 226 -14.36 -10.02 -5.63
C ARG A 226 -13.59 -8.97 -4.83
N GLY A 227 -12.81 -8.11 -5.50
CA GLY A 227 -11.83 -7.23 -4.89
C GLY A 227 -10.66 -7.99 -4.28
N ALA A 228 -10.38 -9.21 -4.76
CA ALA A 228 -9.29 -10.06 -4.29
C ALA A 228 -8.05 -9.93 -5.19
N PHE A 229 -6.89 -10.16 -4.61
CA PHE A 229 -5.63 -10.31 -5.33
C PHE A 229 -4.77 -11.38 -4.64
N ASP A 230 -4.27 -12.34 -5.42
CA ASP A 230 -3.43 -13.41 -4.91
C ASP A 230 -1.96 -12.98 -4.92
N VAL A 231 -1.36 -12.98 -3.73
CA VAL A 231 0.04 -12.62 -3.53
C VAL A 231 0.86 -13.89 -3.45
N GLU A 232 1.60 -14.17 -4.51
CA GLU A 232 2.49 -15.33 -4.56
C GLU A 232 3.76 -15.13 -3.70
N PRO A 233 4.39 -16.21 -3.21
CA PRO A 233 5.71 -16.13 -2.59
C PRO A 233 6.76 -15.55 -3.54
N ASP A 234 7.68 -14.74 -3.01
CA ASP A 234 8.90 -14.34 -3.70
C ASP A 234 10.08 -15.11 -3.07
N PRO A 235 10.86 -15.88 -3.86
CA PRO A 235 12.05 -16.56 -3.36
C PRO A 235 13.10 -15.62 -2.75
N ASP A 236 13.21 -14.39 -3.28
CA ASP A 236 14.24 -13.45 -2.87
C ASP A 236 13.82 -12.57 -1.69
N ASN A 237 12.51 -12.37 -1.50
CA ASN A 237 11.97 -11.50 -0.45
C ASN A 237 10.76 -12.12 0.25
N MET A 238 10.93 -12.49 1.52
CA MET A 238 9.83 -13.04 2.33
C MET A 238 8.71 -12.01 2.62
N LEU A 239 9.03 -10.72 2.57
CA LEU A 239 8.08 -9.62 2.76
C LEU A 239 7.87 -8.87 1.45
N ARG A 240 6.63 -8.82 0.96
CA ARG A 240 6.21 -7.98 -0.16
C ARG A 240 5.54 -6.71 0.33
N LEU A 241 5.85 -5.58 -0.29
CA LEU A 241 5.27 -4.30 0.07
C LEU A 241 4.35 -3.82 -1.05
N LEU A 242 3.07 -4.10 -0.92
CA LEU A 242 2.10 -3.82 -1.96
C LEU A 242 1.53 -2.40 -1.82
N TYR A 243 1.35 -1.74 -2.95
CA TYR A 243 0.72 -0.44 -3.07
C TYR A 243 -0.54 -0.60 -3.89
N VAL A 244 -1.69 -0.32 -3.26
CA VAL A 244 -2.98 -0.33 -3.95
C VAL A 244 -3.24 1.07 -4.49
N LYS A 245 -3.38 1.15 -5.81
CA LYS A 245 -3.58 2.38 -6.56
C LYS A 245 -4.93 2.37 -7.28
N ASN A 246 -5.48 3.57 -7.45
CA ASN A 246 -6.57 3.83 -8.37
C ASN A 246 -6.25 5.10 -9.15
N GLY A 247 -6.07 5.00 -10.46
CA GLY A 247 -5.52 6.09 -11.28
C GLY A 247 -4.17 6.58 -10.73
N SER A 248 -4.01 7.89 -10.59
CA SER A 248 -2.75 8.48 -10.10
C SER A 248 -2.51 8.38 -8.58
N VAL A 249 -3.48 7.88 -7.81
CA VAL A 249 -3.45 7.96 -6.34
C VAL A 249 -3.19 6.60 -5.69
N VAL A 250 -2.22 6.57 -4.78
CA VAL A 250 -2.05 5.47 -3.82
C VAL A 250 -3.09 5.59 -2.72
N LEU A 251 -3.85 4.52 -2.51
CA LEU A 251 -4.90 4.46 -1.51
C LEU A 251 -4.51 3.66 -0.27
N ALA A 252 -3.71 2.61 -0.44
CA ALA A 252 -3.21 1.81 0.67
C ALA A 252 -1.79 1.31 0.42
N LYS A 253 -1.07 1.10 1.52
CA LYS A 253 0.21 0.41 1.59
C LYS A 253 -0.01 -0.86 2.40
N LEU A 254 0.33 -2.02 1.87
CA LEU A 254 0.04 -3.33 2.44
C LEU A 254 1.33 -4.17 2.51
N PRO A 255 2.03 -4.19 3.65
CA PRO A 255 3.08 -5.17 3.84
C PRO A 255 2.43 -6.56 4.05
N VAL A 256 2.87 -7.55 3.27
CA VAL A 256 2.33 -8.91 3.24
C VAL A 256 3.48 -9.91 3.24
N VAL A 257 3.39 -10.92 4.09
CA VAL A 257 4.27 -12.10 4.06
C VAL A 257 3.46 -13.24 3.43
N PRO A 258 3.68 -13.57 2.14
CA PRO A 258 2.92 -14.62 1.46
C PRO A 258 3.00 -15.95 2.20
N GLY A 259 1.86 -16.61 2.38
CA GLY A 259 1.77 -17.90 3.07
C GLY A 259 1.77 -17.82 4.60
N LEU A 260 1.93 -16.63 5.21
CA LEU A 260 1.76 -16.49 6.67
C LEU A 260 0.29 -16.54 7.08
N PHE A 261 -0.57 -15.91 6.29
CA PHE A 261 -2.02 -15.95 6.40
C PHE A 261 -2.59 -16.38 5.05
N GLU A 262 -3.59 -17.25 5.03
CA GLU A 262 -4.27 -17.64 3.78
C GLU A 262 -5.07 -16.47 3.22
N GLU A 263 -5.80 -15.77 4.08
CA GLU A 263 -6.63 -14.62 3.71
C GLU A 263 -6.31 -13.39 4.56
N LEU A 264 -6.21 -12.23 3.91
CA LEU A 264 -6.14 -10.92 4.56
C LEU A 264 -7.25 -10.00 4.03
N ARG A 265 -7.81 -9.16 4.90
CA ARG A 265 -8.91 -8.25 4.53
C ARG A 265 -8.54 -6.81 4.88
N MET A 266 -8.44 -5.96 3.86
CA MET A 266 -8.19 -4.53 4.01
C MET A 266 -9.44 -3.71 3.71
N GLU A 267 -9.70 -2.73 4.57
CA GLU A 267 -10.75 -1.72 4.36
C GLU A 267 -10.14 -0.40 3.90
N MET A 268 -10.60 0.08 2.76
CA MET A 268 -10.08 1.27 2.10
C MET A 268 -11.18 2.31 1.91
N ASN A 269 -10.77 3.58 1.83
CA ASN A 269 -11.72 4.62 1.46
C ASN A 269 -12.07 4.47 -0.02
N ASP A 270 -13.36 4.49 -0.32
CA ASP A 270 -13.86 4.57 -1.67
C ASP A 270 -13.44 5.89 -2.32
N ASP A 271 -12.88 5.80 -3.52
CA ASP A 271 -12.41 6.94 -4.31
C ASP A 271 -12.98 7.00 -5.73
N GLU A 272 -14.06 6.24 -6.02
CA GLU A 272 -14.71 6.20 -7.34
C GLU A 272 -15.01 7.61 -7.89
N ARG A 273 -15.61 8.49 -7.07
CA ARG A 273 -15.93 9.88 -7.46
C ARG A 273 -14.70 10.71 -7.79
N ARG A 274 -13.58 10.46 -7.11
CA ARG A 274 -12.33 11.16 -7.40
C ARG A 274 -11.72 10.66 -8.70
N LEU A 275 -11.78 9.36 -8.97
CA LEU A 275 -11.33 8.80 -10.24
C LEU A 275 -12.14 9.37 -11.41
N GLU A 276 -13.47 9.45 -11.27
CA GLU A 276 -14.34 10.07 -12.26
C GLU A 276 -13.97 11.54 -12.51
N ALA A 277 -13.69 12.30 -11.43
CA ALA A 277 -13.23 13.67 -11.52
C ALA A 277 -11.86 13.80 -12.21
N GLU A 278 -10.92 12.88 -11.93
CA GLU A 278 -9.61 12.82 -12.57
C GLU A 278 -9.74 12.57 -14.08
N ALA A 279 -10.56 11.59 -14.49
CA ALA A 279 -10.81 11.32 -15.91
C ALA A 279 -11.41 12.53 -16.62
N PHE A 280 -12.37 13.21 -15.99
CA PHE A 280 -12.95 14.44 -16.51
C PHE A 280 -11.91 15.55 -16.65
N VAL A 281 -11.12 15.80 -15.61
CA VAL A 281 -10.07 16.82 -15.61
C VAL A 281 -9.04 16.54 -16.71
N LYS A 282 -8.62 15.27 -16.88
CA LYS A 282 -7.67 14.88 -17.93
C LYS A 282 -8.24 15.15 -19.34
N SER A 283 -9.54 14.91 -19.53
CA SER A 283 -10.23 15.27 -20.78
C SER A 283 -10.20 16.78 -21.03
N VAL A 284 -10.53 17.60 -20.02
CA VAL A 284 -10.47 19.06 -20.14
C VAL A 284 -9.05 19.55 -20.42
N GLN A 285 -8.03 19.01 -19.74
CA GLN A 285 -6.62 19.33 -19.98
C GLN A 285 -6.19 19.01 -21.42
N THR A 286 -6.65 17.89 -21.97
CA THR A 286 -6.41 17.53 -23.37
C THR A 286 -7.05 18.56 -24.31
N THR A 287 -8.31 18.95 -24.07
CA THR A 287 -8.99 20.00 -24.84
C THR A 287 -8.27 21.35 -24.76
N ILE A 288 -7.72 21.71 -23.59
CA ILE A 288 -6.91 22.94 -23.46
C ILE A 288 -5.67 22.85 -24.34
N LEU A 289 -4.92 21.74 -24.29
CA LEU A 289 -3.74 21.52 -25.11
C LEU A 289 -4.06 21.67 -26.61
N ASP A 290 -5.12 21.00 -27.06
CA ASP A 290 -5.55 21.04 -28.46
C ASP A 290 -6.01 22.44 -28.86
N THR A 291 -6.77 23.13 -28.01
CA THR A 291 -7.22 24.50 -28.25
C THR A 291 -6.04 25.45 -28.40
N VAL A 292 -5.03 25.35 -27.54
CA VAL A 292 -3.83 26.19 -27.59
C VAL A 292 -3.03 25.90 -28.87
N ALA A 293 -2.85 24.63 -29.21
CA ALA A 293 -2.14 24.23 -30.42
C ALA A 293 -2.86 24.73 -31.69
N GLN A 294 -4.18 24.52 -31.79
CA GLN A 294 -4.99 24.97 -32.92
C GLN A 294 -5.02 26.50 -33.00
N THR A 295 -5.15 27.20 -31.87
CA THR A 295 -5.10 28.66 -31.81
C THR A 295 -3.78 29.17 -32.39
N LYS A 296 -2.63 28.62 -31.98
CA LYS A 296 -1.32 29.04 -32.51
C LYS A 296 -1.16 28.80 -34.01
N VAL A 297 -1.65 27.68 -34.52
CA VAL A 297 -1.62 27.38 -35.96
C VAL A 297 -2.51 28.35 -36.74
N LEU A 298 -3.73 28.61 -36.26
CA LEU A 298 -4.67 29.54 -36.89
C LEU A 298 -4.16 31.00 -36.82
N GLU A 299 -3.60 31.43 -35.69
CA GLU A 299 -2.99 32.77 -35.54
C GLU A 299 -1.88 32.99 -36.59
N LEU A 300 -1.00 32.01 -36.79
CA LEU A 300 0.07 32.08 -37.78
C LEU A 300 -0.47 32.14 -39.21
N ARG A 301 -1.45 31.29 -39.54
CA ARG A 301 -2.09 31.30 -40.86
C ARG A 301 -2.84 32.59 -41.13
N LEU A 302 -3.56 33.11 -40.14
CA LEU A 302 -4.32 34.35 -40.23
C LEU A 302 -3.40 35.54 -40.48
N ARG A 303 -2.30 35.66 -39.73
CA ARG A 303 -1.29 36.70 -39.97
C ARG A 303 -0.73 36.64 -41.39
N LYS A 304 -0.38 35.46 -41.86
CA LYS A 304 0.10 35.27 -43.24
C LYS A 304 -0.96 35.67 -44.28
N ALA A 305 -2.23 35.28 -44.10
CA ALA A 305 -3.32 35.62 -45.02
C ALA A 305 -3.63 37.12 -45.01
N MET A 306 -3.50 37.79 -43.85
CA MET A 306 -3.58 39.24 -43.72
C MET A 306 -2.44 39.95 -44.46
N ASP A 307 -1.21 39.47 -44.32
CA ASP A 307 -0.04 40.01 -45.05
C ASP A 307 -0.20 39.85 -46.57
N GLU A 308 -0.77 38.72 -47.01
CA GLU A 308 -1.06 38.42 -48.42
C GLU A 308 -2.37 39.05 -48.95
N LYS A 309 -3.13 39.78 -48.10
CA LYS A 309 -4.42 40.43 -48.42
C LYS A 309 -5.49 39.50 -49.00
N LYS A 310 -5.49 38.22 -48.62
CA LYS A 310 -6.47 37.22 -49.09
C LYS A 310 -7.75 37.28 -48.27
N VAL A 311 -8.65 38.18 -48.64
CA VAL A 311 -9.87 38.52 -47.88
C VAL A 311 -10.76 37.30 -47.58
N ASP A 312 -10.97 36.41 -48.54
CA ASP A 312 -11.83 35.22 -48.34
C ASP A 312 -11.20 34.19 -47.38
N GLU A 313 -9.88 34.02 -47.47
CA GLU A 313 -9.12 33.11 -46.58
C GLU A 313 -9.08 33.67 -45.15
N VAL A 314 -8.96 34.99 -44.99
CA VAL A 314 -9.06 35.67 -43.69
C VAL A 314 -10.43 35.43 -43.04
N LYS A 315 -11.53 35.59 -43.77
CA LYS A 315 -12.89 35.35 -43.25
C LYS A 315 -13.10 33.89 -42.79
N ALA A 316 -12.60 32.93 -43.57
CA ALA A 316 -12.68 31.51 -43.20
C ALA A 316 -11.87 31.22 -41.93
N LEU A 317 -10.63 31.69 -41.85
CA LEU A 317 -9.75 31.48 -40.69
C LEU A 317 -10.26 32.16 -39.42
N VAL A 318 -10.90 33.34 -39.53
CA VAL A 318 -11.57 34.00 -38.39
C VAL A 318 -12.75 33.15 -37.88
N THR A 319 -13.53 32.57 -38.78
CA THR A 319 -14.65 31.68 -38.41
C THR A 319 -14.17 30.44 -37.67
N ASP A 320 -13.13 29.79 -38.19
CA ASP A 320 -12.49 28.63 -37.53
C ASP A 320 -11.92 29.01 -36.17
N LEU A 321 -11.26 30.17 -36.10
CA LEU A 321 -10.71 30.68 -34.84
C LEU A 321 -11.81 30.99 -33.83
N MET A 322 -12.99 31.49 -34.24
CA MET A 322 -14.13 31.73 -33.34
C MET A 322 -14.80 30.43 -32.86
N ALA A 323 -14.79 29.37 -33.66
CA ALA A 323 -15.37 28.07 -33.31
C ALA A 323 -14.60 27.34 -32.20
N LEU A 324 -13.32 27.70 -31.98
CA LEU A 324 -12.53 27.08 -30.92
C LEU A 324 -13.08 27.36 -29.52
N PRO A 325 -13.01 26.38 -28.59
CA PRO A 325 -13.44 26.55 -27.21
C PRO A 325 -12.87 27.82 -26.56
N THR A 326 -13.73 28.54 -25.84
CA THR A 326 -13.32 29.71 -25.05
C THR A 326 -13.13 29.32 -23.61
N ARG A 327 -12.37 30.13 -22.87
CA ARG A 327 -12.18 29.94 -21.42
C ARG A 327 -13.52 29.90 -20.68
N ASP A 328 -14.44 30.78 -21.03
CA ASP A 328 -15.73 30.88 -20.36
C ASP A 328 -16.64 29.69 -20.69
N GLY A 329 -16.58 29.19 -21.94
CA GLY A 329 -17.26 27.95 -22.34
C GLY A 329 -16.76 26.73 -21.57
N LEU A 330 -15.44 26.53 -21.49
CA LEU A 330 -14.85 25.43 -20.71
C LEU A 330 -15.14 25.57 -19.21
N THR A 331 -15.18 26.80 -18.68
CA THR A 331 -15.56 27.06 -17.28
C THR A 331 -17.01 26.67 -17.01
N ALA A 332 -17.92 26.94 -17.93
CA ALA A 332 -19.32 26.52 -17.81
C ALA A 332 -19.44 24.99 -17.76
N VAL A 333 -18.76 24.27 -18.66
CA VAL A 333 -18.71 22.80 -18.68
C VAL A 333 -18.14 22.25 -17.37
N MET A 334 -17.09 22.86 -16.83
CA MET A 334 -16.52 22.46 -15.54
C MET A 334 -17.50 22.66 -14.38
N ASN A 335 -18.21 23.78 -14.34
CA ASN A 335 -19.16 24.08 -13.26
C ASN A 335 -20.37 23.13 -13.28
N GLU A 336 -20.86 22.77 -14.47
CA GLU A 336 -21.92 21.79 -14.63
C GLU A 336 -21.49 20.41 -14.09
N ARG A 337 -20.28 19.97 -14.47
CA ARG A 337 -19.79 18.65 -14.07
C ARG A 337 -19.40 18.59 -12.59
N GLU A 338 -18.87 19.67 -12.02
CA GLU A 338 -18.51 19.74 -10.59
C GLU A 338 -19.71 19.45 -9.68
N GLN A 339 -20.92 19.90 -10.05
CA GLN A 339 -22.12 19.62 -9.27
C GLN A 339 -22.43 18.12 -9.19
N GLN A 340 -22.10 17.37 -10.24
CA GLN A 340 -22.33 15.94 -10.35
C GLN A 340 -21.24 15.10 -9.67
N LEU A 341 -20.04 15.67 -9.49
CA LEU A 341 -18.85 14.98 -8.95
C LEU A 341 -18.72 15.08 -7.41
N LYS A 342 -19.72 15.62 -6.71
CA LYS A 342 -19.66 15.75 -5.25
C LYS A 342 -19.55 14.40 -4.55
N SER A 343 -18.67 14.32 -3.57
CA SER A 343 -18.46 13.17 -2.71
C SER A 343 -18.98 13.44 -1.30
N GLY A 344 -19.61 12.44 -0.67
CA GLY A 344 -19.99 12.51 0.73
C GLY A 344 -18.80 12.47 1.70
N ASN A 345 -17.61 12.08 1.24
CA ASN A 345 -16.40 12.04 2.06
C ASN A 345 -15.62 13.36 1.97
N PRO A 346 -15.42 14.10 3.08
CA PRO A 346 -14.70 15.38 3.07
C PRO A 346 -13.27 15.29 2.56
N ILE A 347 -12.58 14.16 2.78
CA ILE A 347 -11.20 13.97 2.33
C ILE A 347 -11.17 13.81 0.81
N THR A 348 -12.09 13.02 0.26
CA THR A 348 -12.21 12.81 -1.19
C THR A 348 -12.65 14.10 -1.88
N GLN A 349 -13.60 14.84 -1.29
CA GLN A 349 -14.05 16.13 -1.82
C GLN A 349 -12.90 17.13 -1.95
N LYS A 350 -12.07 17.28 -0.91
CA LYS A 350 -10.89 18.18 -0.97
C LYS A 350 -9.93 17.84 -2.12
N LYS A 351 -9.77 16.56 -2.44
CA LYS A 351 -8.94 16.13 -3.58
C LYS A 351 -9.59 16.49 -4.92
N ILE A 352 -10.91 16.32 -5.04
CA ILE A 352 -11.67 16.71 -6.23
C ILE A 352 -11.57 18.22 -6.44
N ASP A 353 -11.80 19.01 -5.38
CA ASP A 353 -11.73 20.47 -5.42
C ASP A 353 -10.33 20.94 -5.88
N LEU A 354 -9.27 20.28 -5.41
CA LEU A 354 -7.89 20.56 -5.82
C LEU A 354 -7.68 20.29 -7.32
N LEU A 355 -8.09 19.13 -7.83
CA LEU A 355 -7.97 18.80 -9.26
C LEU A 355 -8.69 19.82 -10.15
N LEU A 356 -9.90 20.22 -9.76
CA LEU A 356 -10.68 21.22 -10.50
C LEU A 356 -10.02 22.61 -10.42
N LYS A 357 -9.50 23.00 -9.25
CA LYS A 357 -8.78 24.26 -9.07
C LYS A 357 -7.54 24.33 -9.95
N ASP A 358 -6.69 23.31 -9.92
CA ASP A 358 -5.44 23.26 -10.71
C ASP A 358 -5.74 23.37 -12.22
N THR A 359 -6.83 22.74 -12.66
CA THR A 359 -7.28 22.81 -14.06
C THR A 359 -7.77 24.20 -14.46
N ARG A 360 -8.47 24.91 -13.56
CA ARG A 360 -8.84 26.32 -13.78
C ARG A 360 -7.63 27.23 -13.89
N GLU A 361 -6.60 26.99 -13.08
CA GLU A 361 -5.34 27.73 -13.17
C GLU A 361 -4.62 27.48 -14.51
N LEU A 362 -4.64 26.24 -15.01
CA LEU A 362 -4.11 25.92 -16.35
C LEU A 362 -4.89 26.65 -17.46
N MET A 363 -6.23 26.64 -17.42
CA MET A 363 -7.05 27.38 -18.39
C MET A 363 -6.72 28.87 -18.39
N ALA A 364 -6.62 29.48 -17.21
CA ALA A 364 -6.31 30.90 -17.06
C ALA A 364 -4.92 31.25 -17.58
N ARG A 365 -3.96 30.32 -17.48
CA ARG A 365 -2.58 30.52 -17.94
C ARG A 365 -2.42 30.40 -19.45
N TYR A 366 -3.10 29.43 -20.07
CA TYR A 366 -2.82 29.04 -21.46
C TYR A 366 -3.84 29.55 -22.49
N ILE A 367 -5.08 29.81 -22.09
CA ILE A 367 -6.12 30.36 -22.98
C ILE A 367 -6.13 31.88 -22.85
N ASP A 368 -5.27 32.55 -23.61
CA ASP A 368 -5.25 34.02 -23.68
C ASP A 368 -6.35 34.54 -24.61
N MET A 369 -7.41 35.07 -24.02
CA MET A 369 -8.53 35.66 -24.75
C MET A 369 -8.17 37.00 -25.40
N ARG A 370 -7.24 37.77 -24.82
CA ARG A 370 -6.96 39.14 -25.29
C ARG A 370 -6.27 39.12 -26.65
N ALA A 371 -5.19 38.34 -26.76
CA ALA A 371 -4.45 38.19 -28.00
C ALA A 371 -5.35 37.69 -29.14
N ARG A 372 -6.30 36.77 -28.84
CA ARG A 372 -7.27 36.26 -29.80
C ARG A 372 -8.26 37.35 -30.25
N THR A 373 -8.84 38.10 -29.33
CA THR A 373 -9.80 39.17 -29.65
C THR A 373 -9.15 40.30 -30.46
N ASP A 374 -7.94 40.72 -30.08
CA ASP A 374 -7.21 41.79 -30.79
C ASP A 374 -6.90 41.38 -32.24
N LEU A 375 -6.51 40.12 -32.46
CA LEU A 375 -6.22 39.60 -33.79
C LEU A 375 -7.49 39.51 -34.67
N ILE A 376 -8.62 39.13 -34.09
CA ILE A 376 -9.91 39.09 -34.79
C ILE A 376 -10.33 40.50 -35.21
N GLN A 377 -10.23 41.49 -34.31
CA GLN A 377 -10.56 42.88 -34.66
C GLN A 377 -9.68 43.44 -35.78
N GLN A 378 -8.38 43.13 -35.78
CA GLN A 378 -7.47 43.51 -36.87
C GLN A 378 -7.88 42.87 -38.20
N ALA A 379 -8.27 41.60 -38.20
CA ALA A 379 -8.75 40.90 -39.38
C ALA A 379 -10.06 41.50 -39.90
N GLU A 380 -11.02 41.81 -39.01
CA GLU A 380 -12.30 42.42 -39.37
C GLU A 380 -12.14 43.81 -40.00
N GLN A 381 -11.26 44.66 -39.43
CA GLN A 381 -10.93 45.97 -40.01
C GLN A 381 -10.36 45.87 -41.44
N MET A 382 -9.59 44.82 -41.73
CA MET A 382 -8.99 44.59 -43.04
C MET A 382 -10.01 44.08 -44.08
N THR A 383 -11.02 43.33 -43.64
CA THR A 383 -12.05 42.76 -44.53
C THR A 383 -13.16 43.75 -44.91
N GLY A 384 -13.13 44.97 -44.36
CA GLY A 384 -14.19 45.97 -44.50
C GLY A 384 -15.38 45.59 -43.65
N GLY A 385 -15.52 46.23 -42.48
CA GLY A 385 -16.60 45.96 -41.53
C GLY A 385 -17.98 46.00 -42.21
N ALA A 386 -18.81 45.01 -41.88
CA ALA A 386 -20.26 45.15 -42.01
C ALA A 386 -20.77 46.01 -40.85
#